data_AF-A0A0D2KI68-F1
#
_entry.id   AF-A0A0D2KI68-F1
#
_cell.length_a   1.000
_cell.length_b   1.000
_cell.length_c   1.000
_cell.angle_alpha   90.00
_cell.angle_beta   90.00
_cell.angle_gamma   90.00
#
_symmetry.space_group_name_H-M   'P 1'
#
loop_
_entity.id
_entity.type
_entity.pdbx_description
1 polymer ?
#
loop_
_entity_poly.entity_id
_entity_poly.type
_entity_poly.pdbx_seq_one_letter_code
_entity_poly.pdbx_strand_id
1 'polypeptide(L)'
;MPSRNAAAVQRHLEHRPLRIAFVHPDLGLGGAERLVVDAAAELAARGHVVDMYTAYYDPNRCFDETRTGAFSVLVAGGWFPRHVLGRLHALCAVVRCALAALYVAWRVYAGAAPPYDVVIVDQVAATVPVLKFLLTNSRVLFYCHFPDLLLTHRASLLKSLYRAPLDALEQWSTGSSDLILVNSRFTAGVFAATFERIAARGVAPAVLHPAVVVPPEAQLQEAAGAWEGELEGELVELIRGGPAFLSINRCAAGRRRRSGAEGVAEAALEGRPADATGARKSAARRQLRGRAG
;
A
#
# COMPACT_ATOMS: atom_id res chain seq x y z
N MET A 1 5.14 32.21 -18.49
CA MET A 1 4.06 31.46 -19.15
C MET A 1 3.88 30.15 -18.41
N PRO A 2 2.82 29.96 -17.62
CA PRO A 2 2.61 28.70 -16.92
C PRO A 2 2.48 27.58 -17.96
N SER A 3 3.18 26.47 -17.74
CA SER A 3 3.25 25.36 -18.68
C SER A 3 1.84 24.87 -19.02
N ARG A 4 1.62 24.41 -20.26
CA ARG A 4 0.35 23.83 -20.74
C ARG A 4 -0.26 22.79 -19.79
N ASN A 5 0.54 22.15 -18.93
CA ASN A 5 0.10 21.22 -17.89
C ASN A 5 -0.61 21.90 -16.72
N ALA A 6 -0.20 23.09 -16.28
CA ALA A 6 -0.85 23.79 -15.18
C ALA A 6 -2.29 24.20 -15.54
N ALA A 7 -2.52 24.68 -16.77
CA ALA A 7 -3.85 25.02 -17.26
C ALA A 7 -4.75 23.78 -17.51
N ALA A 8 -4.17 22.64 -17.90
CA ALA A 8 -4.89 21.38 -18.05
C ALA A 8 -5.30 20.79 -16.69
N VAL A 9 -4.42 20.90 -15.68
CA VAL A 9 -4.72 20.56 -14.29
C VAL A 9 -5.77 21.52 -13.72
N GLN A 10 -5.64 22.84 -13.96
CA GLN A 10 -6.59 23.85 -13.51
C GLN A 10 -8.00 23.65 -14.10
N ARG A 11 -8.11 23.27 -15.38
CA ARG A 11 -9.39 22.95 -16.02
C ARG A 11 -10.05 21.67 -15.48
N HIS A 12 -9.27 20.74 -14.93
CA HIS A 12 -9.79 19.57 -14.23
C HIS A 12 -10.31 19.91 -12.82
N LEU A 13 -10.00 21.11 -12.30
CA LEU A 13 -10.47 21.61 -11.00
C LEU A 13 -11.76 22.43 -11.10
N GLU A 14 -12.31 22.65 -12.31
CA GLU A 14 -13.64 23.24 -12.55
C GLU A 14 -14.77 22.21 -12.45
N HIS A 15 -14.50 21.04 -11.88
CA HIS A 15 -15.52 20.03 -11.66
C HIS A 15 -16.34 20.37 -10.41
N ARG A 16 -17.66 20.21 -10.52
CA ARG A 16 -18.58 20.18 -9.38
C ARG A 16 -17.98 19.36 -8.23
N PRO A 17 -18.17 19.75 -6.96
CA PRO A 17 -17.66 18.99 -5.84
C PRO A 17 -18.20 17.56 -5.89
N LEU A 18 -17.32 16.61 -6.18
CA LEU A 18 -17.65 15.19 -6.19
C LEU A 18 -17.90 14.67 -4.77
N ARG A 19 -18.80 13.69 -4.67
CA ARG A 19 -19.01 12.92 -3.45
C ARG A 19 -18.31 11.57 -3.57
N ILE A 20 -17.38 11.31 -2.66
CA ILE A 20 -16.44 10.19 -2.74
C ILE A 20 -16.57 9.33 -1.48
N ALA A 21 -16.81 8.03 -1.65
CA ALA A 21 -16.75 7.08 -0.56
C ALA A 21 -15.43 6.29 -0.63
N PHE A 22 -14.76 6.12 0.50
CA PHE A 22 -13.69 5.14 0.63
C PHE A 22 -14.20 3.93 1.42
N VAL A 23 -13.84 2.73 1.01
CA VAL A 23 -14.13 1.49 1.74
C VAL A 23 -12.82 0.78 2.02
N HIS A 24 -12.44 0.71 3.29
CA HIS A 24 -11.18 0.14 3.74
C HIS A 24 -11.37 -0.77 4.97
N PRO A 25 -10.79 -1.98 5.03
CA PRO A 25 -11.09 -2.96 6.07
C PRO A 25 -10.85 -2.50 7.51
N ASP A 26 -9.78 -1.75 7.76
CA ASP A 26 -9.32 -1.41 9.11
C ASP A 26 -8.53 -0.10 9.10
N LEU A 27 -8.94 0.92 9.87
CA LEU A 27 -8.21 2.19 10.00
C LEU A 27 -7.31 2.16 11.24
N GLY A 28 -6.31 1.28 11.21
CA GLY A 28 -5.21 1.28 12.17
C GLY A 28 -4.00 2.09 11.69
N LEU A 29 -2.85 1.83 12.33
CA LEU A 29 -1.57 2.38 11.90
C LEU A 29 -0.85 1.42 10.96
N GLY A 30 -0.86 1.74 9.67
CA GLY A 30 -0.14 1.01 8.64
C GLY A 30 0.02 1.82 7.35
N GLY A 31 0.80 1.27 6.43
CA GLY A 31 1.16 1.99 5.19
C GLY A 31 0.03 2.04 4.17
N ALA A 32 -0.89 1.06 4.19
CA ALA A 32 -2.07 1.10 3.33
C ALA A 32 -3.08 2.13 3.85
N GLU A 33 -3.30 2.10 5.16
CA GLU A 33 -4.12 3.02 5.92
C GLU A 33 -3.64 4.47 5.73
N ARG A 34 -2.33 4.71 5.81
CA ARG A 34 -1.75 6.04 5.56
C ARG A 34 -2.10 6.56 4.17
N LEU A 35 -1.98 5.73 3.14
CA LEU A 35 -2.26 6.12 1.77
C LEU A 35 -3.72 6.54 1.58
N VAL A 36 -4.67 5.74 2.07
CA VAL A 36 -6.09 6.05 1.92
C VAL A 36 -6.51 7.26 2.75
N VAL A 37 -5.90 7.46 3.93
CA VAL A 37 -6.14 8.64 4.78
C VAL A 37 -5.59 9.91 4.12
N ASP A 38 -4.36 9.88 3.62
CA ASP A 38 -3.76 11.03 2.91
C ASP A 38 -4.58 11.39 1.66
N ALA A 39 -5.00 10.39 0.88
CA ALA A 39 -5.84 10.61 -0.29
C ALA A 39 -7.20 11.22 0.08
N ALA A 40 -7.84 10.74 1.15
CA ALA A 40 -9.11 11.28 1.63
C ALA A 40 -8.97 12.73 2.12
N ALA A 41 -7.91 13.03 2.87
CA ALA A 41 -7.62 14.38 3.36
C ALA A 41 -7.36 15.36 2.21
N GLU A 42 -6.56 14.96 1.21
CA GLU A 42 -6.25 15.78 0.03
C GLU A 42 -7.49 16.04 -0.84
N LEU A 43 -8.35 15.04 -1.03
CA LEU A 43 -9.60 15.21 -1.75
C LEU A 43 -10.55 16.16 -1.02
N ALA A 44 -10.65 16.03 0.30
CA ALA A 44 -11.44 16.94 1.11
C ALA A 44 -10.90 18.38 1.07
N ALA A 45 -9.58 18.57 1.17
CA ALA A 45 -8.92 19.87 1.07
C ALA A 45 -9.16 20.55 -0.30
N ARG A 46 -9.39 19.76 -1.35
CA ARG A 46 -9.76 20.26 -2.69
C ARG A 46 -11.26 20.55 -2.87
N GLY A 47 -12.05 20.43 -1.81
CA GLY A 47 -13.48 20.74 -1.82
C GLY A 47 -14.40 19.58 -2.20
N HIS A 48 -13.89 18.35 -2.29
CA HIS A 48 -14.73 17.16 -2.44
C HIS A 48 -15.36 16.76 -1.11
N VAL A 49 -16.52 16.09 -1.16
CA VAL A 49 -17.16 15.55 0.04
C VAL A 49 -16.75 14.09 0.19
N VAL A 50 -16.02 13.78 1.25
CA VAL A 50 -15.42 12.46 1.45
C VAL A 50 -16.01 11.77 2.68
N ASP A 51 -16.46 10.53 2.49
CA ASP A 51 -16.92 9.64 3.56
C ASP A 51 -16.04 8.37 3.58
N MET A 52 -15.39 8.07 4.69
CA MET A 52 -14.54 6.90 4.88
C MET A 52 -15.27 5.82 5.67
N TYR A 53 -15.47 4.65 5.07
CA TYR A 53 -16.12 3.50 5.67
C TYR A 53 -15.09 2.44 6.03
N THR A 54 -15.14 1.98 7.28
CA THR A 54 -14.25 0.93 7.76
C THR A 54 -14.91 -0.04 8.71
N ALA A 55 -14.39 -1.26 8.83
CA ALA A 55 -14.89 -2.22 9.81
C ALA A 55 -14.26 -2.03 11.20
N TYR A 56 -13.17 -1.29 11.32
CA TYR A 56 -12.56 -1.00 12.60
C TYR A 56 -11.89 0.36 12.60
N TYR A 57 -12.11 1.10 13.68
CA TYR A 57 -11.49 2.38 13.95
C TYR A 57 -11.28 2.52 15.45
N ASP A 58 -10.08 2.92 15.86
CA ASP A 58 -9.75 3.21 17.25
C ASP A 58 -9.25 4.66 17.36
N PRO A 59 -10.03 5.58 17.96
CA PRO A 59 -9.62 6.97 18.14
C PRO A 59 -8.31 7.16 18.93
N ASN A 60 -7.90 6.16 19.73
CA ASN A 60 -6.63 6.19 20.48
C ASN A 60 -5.44 5.69 19.65
N ARG A 61 -5.69 5.04 18.51
CA ARG A 61 -4.67 4.45 17.64
C ARG A 61 -5.02 4.65 16.16
N CYS A 62 -5.10 5.91 15.78
CA CYS A 62 -5.42 6.33 14.41
C CYS A 62 -4.51 7.48 13.97
N PHE A 63 -4.63 7.85 12.70
CA PHE A 63 -3.99 9.04 12.16
C PHE A 63 -4.72 10.31 12.62
N ASP A 64 -4.02 11.42 12.77
CA ASP A 64 -4.63 12.66 13.28
C ASP A 64 -5.69 13.19 12.31
N GLU A 65 -5.44 13.03 11.01
CA GLU A 65 -6.30 13.44 9.91
C GLU A 65 -7.72 12.84 10.05
N THR A 66 -7.86 11.62 10.56
CA THR A 66 -9.17 10.98 10.79
C THR A 66 -9.94 11.56 11.98
N ARG A 67 -9.26 12.32 12.86
CA ARG A 67 -9.86 13.01 14.02
C ARG A 67 -10.13 14.49 13.77
N THR A 68 -9.33 15.11 12.90
CA THR A 68 -9.43 16.55 12.59
C THR A 68 -10.76 16.96 11.96
N GLY A 69 -11.54 16.00 11.45
CA GLY A 69 -12.83 16.25 10.80
C GLY A 69 -12.72 16.69 9.34
N ALA A 70 -11.54 16.57 8.72
CA ALA A 70 -11.36 16.84 7.29
C ALA A 70 -12.29 16.00 6.41
N PHE A 71 -12.58 14.77 6.84
CA PHE A 71 -13.56 13.87 6.22
C PHE A 71 -14.26 13.03 7.29
N SER A 72 -15.41 12.45 6.95
CA SER A 72 -16.16 11.64 7.90
C SER A 72 -15.60 10.22 7.99
N VAL A 73 -15.61 9.63 9.19
CA VAL A 73 -15.23 8.23 9.41
C VAL A 73 -16.42 7.48 9.99
N LEU A 74 -16.88 6.47 9.27
CA LEU A 74 -18.02 5.63 9.64
C LEU A 74 -17.58 4.18 9.83
N VAL A 75 -17.93 3.62 10.98
CA VAL A 75 -17.60 2.22 11.31
C VAL A 75 -18.79 1.32 10.99
N ALA A 76 -18.60 0.33 10.13
CA ALA A 76 -19.63 -0.61 9.70
C ALA A 76 -19.08 -2.02 9.52
N GLY A 77 -19.84 -3.04 9.94
CA GLY A 77 -19.38 -4.45 9.89
C GLY A 77 -18.40 -4.84 10.99
N GLY A 78 -18.09 -3.92 11.92
CA GLY A 78 -17.15 -4.16 13.02
C GLY A 78 -17.58 -5.26 14.02
N TRP A 79 -18.88 -5.53 14.10
CA TRP A 79 -19.46 -6.58 14.94
C TRP A 79 -19.11 -8.00 14.47
N PHE A 80 -18.78 -8.19 13.19
CA PHE A 80 -18.39 -9.51 12.68
C PHE A 80 -16.93 -9.78 13.08
N PRO A 81 -16.59 -10.97 13.60
CA PRO A 81 -15.26 -11.23 14.14
C PRO A 81 -14.14 -11.07 13.10
N ARG A 82 -12.93 -10.67 13.54
CA ARG A 82 -11.72 -10.61 12.67
C ARG A 82 -11.25 -12.00 12.24
N HIS A 83 -11.59 -13.03 13.00
CA HIS A 83 -11.26 -14.42 12.74
C HIS A 83 -12.20 -15.34 13.51
N VAL A 84 -12.39 -16.55 13.02
CA VAL A 84 -13.10 -17.61 13.75
C VAL A 84 -12.05 -18.58 14.29
N LEU A 85 -11.92 -18.68 15.62
CA LEU A 85 -10.95 -19.55 16.30
C LEU A 85 -9.49 -19.38 15.81
N GLY A 86 -9.06 -18.14 15.55
CA GLY A 86 -7.72 -17.84 15.02
C GLY A 86 -7.51 -18.27 13.55
N ARG A 87 -8.58 -18.59 12.82
CA ARG A 87 -8.57 -19.00 11.41
C ARG A 87 -9.53 -18.15 10.58
N LEU A 88 -9.51 -18.35 9.27
CA LEU A 88 -10.43 -17.71 8.31
C LEU A 88 -10.34 -16.18 8.27
N HIS A 89 -9.18 -15.60 8.61
CA HIS A 89 -8.97 -14.15 8.60
C HIS A 89 -9.40 -13.48 7.30
N ALA A 90 -9.01 -14.06 6.14
CA ALA A 90 -9.37 -13.50 4.85
C ALA A 90 -10.87 -13.55 4.56
N LEU A 91 -11.53 -14.66 4.88
CA LEU A 91 -13.00 -14.74 4.74
C LEU A 91 -13.69 -13.73 5.67
N CYS A 92 -13.22 -13.60 6.90
CA CYS A 92 -13.76 -12.63 7.85
C CYS A 92 -13.57 -11.20 7.36
N ALA A 93 -12.41 -10.88 6.77
CA ALA A 93 -12.16 -9.58 6.14
C ALA A 93 -13.12 -9.32 4.98
N VAL A 94 -13.33 -10.31 4.09
CA VAL A 94 -14.31 -10.23 3.00
C VAL A 94 -15.71 -9.95 3.53
N VAL A 95 -16.17 -10.69 4.54
CA VAL A 95 -17.50 -10.49 5.13
C VAL A 95 -17.62 -9.10 5.76
N ARG A 96 -16.64 -8.68 6.56
CA ARG A 96 -16.62 -7.35 7.21
C ARG A 96 -16.68 -6.21 6.18
N CYS A 97 -15.89 -6.29 5.11
CA CYS A 97 -15.92 -5.29 4.06
C CYS A 97 -17.21 -5.34 3.23
N ALA A 98 -17.77 -6.53 2.98
CA ALA A 98 -19.07 -6.67 2.32
C ALA A 98 -20.18 -6.02 3.16
N LEU A 99 -20.17 -6.19 4.48
CA LEU A 99 -21.10 -5.51 5.39
C LEU A 99 -20.92 -3.99 5.35
N ALA A 100 -19.69 -3.50 5.28
CA ALA A 100 -19.43 -2.07 5.09
C ALA A 100 -20.00 -1.57 3.76
N ALA A 101 -19.80 -2.30 2.66
CA ALA A 101 -20.38 -1.99 1.35
C ALA A 101 -21.92 -1.97 1.36
N LEU A 102 -22.54 -2.96 2.00
CA LEU A 102 -24.00 -3.00 2.20
C LEU A 102 -24.48 -1.78 3.00
N TYR A 103 -23.72 -1.37 4.02
CA TYR A 103 -24.04 -0.18 4.81
C TYR A 103 -23.93 1.11 3.98
N VAL A 104 -22.92 1.25 3.11
CA VAL A 104 -22.82 2.37 2.16
C VAL A 104 -24.09 2.45 1.32
N ALA A 105 -24.48 1.34 0.69
CA ALA A 105 -25.68 1.29 -0.14
C ALA A 105 -26.95 1.60 0.65
N TRP A 106 -27.09 1.03 1.85
CA TRP A 106 -28.22 1.29 2.73
C TRP A 106 -28.35 2.78 3.08
N ARG A 107 -27.24 3.47 3.38
CA ARG A 107 -27.28 4.91 3.66
C ARG A 107 -27.77 5.73 2.48
N VAL A 108 -27.37 5.35 1.26
CA VAL A 108 -27.85 6.01 0.04
C VAL A 108 -29.35 5.76 -0.16
N TYR A 109 -29.80 4.51 -0.05
CA TYR A 109 -31.21 4.17 -0.25
C TYR A 109 -32.14 4.68 0.85
N ALA A 110 -31.67 4.75 2.09
CA ALA A 110 -32.40 5.29 3.22
C ALA A 110 -32.43 6.83 3.26
N GLY A 111 -31.78 7.50 2.31
CA GLY A 111 -31.67 8.97 2.27
C GLY A 111 -30.75 9.57 3.34
N ALA A 112 -30.01 8.74 4.08
CA ALA A 112 -29.04 9.17 5.09
C ALA A 112 -27.71 9.67 4.49
N ALA A 113 -27.49 9.42 3.20
CA ALA A 113 -26.41 9.99 2.41
C ALA A 113 -26.90 10.23 0.96
N PRO A 114 -26.50 11.33 0.31
CA PRO A 114 -26.65 11.46 -1.14
C PRO A 114 -25.88 10.37 -1.90
N PRO A 115 -26.24 10.07 -3.16
CA PRO A 115 -25.48 9.16 -4.00
C PRO A 115 -24.01 9.58 -4.15
N TYR A 116 -23.12 8.60 -4.22
CA TYR A 116 -21.69 8.82 -4.45
C TYR A 116 -21.40 8.87 -5.96
N ASP A 117 -20.58 9.83 -6.39
CA ASP A 117 -20.05 9.84 -7.75
C ASP A 117 -19.00 8.73 -7.92
N VAL A 118 -18.17 8.55 -6.89
CA VAL A 118 -17.01 7.66 -6.90
C VAL A 118 -16.96 6.87 -5.58
N VAL A 119 -16.71 5.56 -5.68
CA VAL A 119 -16.41 4.70 -4.53
C VAL A 119 -15.04 4.08 -4.74
N ILE A 120 -14.12 4.35 -3.83
CA ILE A 120 -12.75 3.83 -3.84
C ILE A 120 -12.68 2.68 -2.84
N VAL A 121 -12.40 1.48 -3.34
CA VAL A 121 -12.24 0.27 -2.54
C VAL A 121 -10.75 -0.04 -2.41
N ASP A 122 -10.31 -0.34 -1.19
CA ASP A 122 -8.94 -0.79 -0.93
C ASP A 122 -8.88 -2.16 -0.24
N GLN A 123 -7.77 -2.88 -0.45
CA GLN A 123 -7.42 -4.23 0.03
C GLN A 123 -8.34 -5.35 -0.47
N VAL A 124 -9.65 -5.24 -0.22
CA VAL A 124 -10.60 -6.35 -0.34
C VAL A 124 -11.47 -6.16 -1.59
N ALA A 125 -10.94 -6.60 -2.74
CA ALA A 125 -11.58 -6.49 -4.05
C ALA A 125 -13.00 -7.10 -4.08
N ALA A 126 -13.25 -8.13 -3.27
CA ALA A 126 -14.53 -8.84 -3.18
C ALA A 126 -15.75 -7.92 -2.92
N THR A 127 -15.54 -6.71 -2.42
CA THR A 127 -16.60 -5.71 -2.23
C THR A 127 -17.01 -4.95 -3.49
N VAL A 128 -16.16 -4.91 -4.51
CA VAL A 128 -16.40 -4.16 -5.76
C VAL A 128 -17.69 -4.60 -6.46
N PRO A 129 -17.96 -5.90 -6.69
CA PRO A 129 -19.20 -6.34 -7.32
C PRO A 129 -20.44 -6.00 -6.51
N VAL A 130 -20.36 -6.06 -5.17
CA VAL A 130 -21.46 -5.69 -4.28
C VAL A 130 -21.81 -4.22 -4.47
N LEU A 131 -20.80 -3.34 -4.46
CA LEU A 131 -20.99 -1.91 -4.67
C LEU A 131 -21.48 -1.59 -6.07
N LYS A 132 -20.96 -2.25 -7.12
CA LYS A 132 -21.44 -2.02 -8.49
C LYS A 132 -22.87 -2.49 -8.71
N PHE A 133 -23.25 -3.59 -8.08
CA PHE A 133 -24.62 -4.09 -8.14
C PHE A 133 -25.59 -3.17 -7.41
N LEU A 134 -25.20 -2.66 -6.24
CA LEU A 134 -26.07 -1.84 -5.39
C LEU A 134 -26.01 -0.35 -5.70
N LEU A 135 -24.96 0.16 -6.32
CA LEU A 135 -24.77 1.59 -6.61
C LEU A 135 -24.46 1.77 -8.10
N THR A 136 -25.44 1.46 -8.93
CA THR A 136 -25.31 1.40 -10.40
C THR A 136 -24.88 2.70 -11.07
N ASN A 137 -25.09 3.84 -10.41
CA ASN A 137 -24.71 5.16 -10.91
C ASN A 137 -23.32 5.62 -10.42
N SER A 138 -22.67 4.87 -9.53
CA SER A 138 -21.37 5.23 -8.97
C SER A 138 -20.24 4.57 -9.75
N ARG A 139 -19.13 5.29 -9.94
CA ARG A 139 -17.89 4.69 -10.45
C ARG A 139 -17.13 4.01 -9.32
N VAL A 140 -16.81 2.74 -9.48
CA VAL A 140 -16.10 1.96 -8.45
C VAL A 140 -14.65 1.73 -8.88
N LEU A 141 -13.74 2.34 -8.13
CA LEU A 141 -12.30 2.25 -8.32
C LEU A 141 -11.75 1.25 -7.31
N PHE A 142 -10.85 0.37 -7.75
CA PHE A 142 -10.14 -0.53 -6.86
C PHE A 142 -8.67 -0.14 -6.78
N TYR A 143 -8.21 0.21 -5.58
CA TYR A 143 -6.80 0.43 -5.30
C TYR A 143 -6.17 -0.88 -4.82
N CYS A 144 -5.21 -1.39 -5.59
CA CYS A 144 -4.49 -2.61 -5.29
C CYS A 144 -3.09 -2.26 -4.78
N HIS A 145 -2.89 -2.33 -3.46
CA HIS A 145 -1.56 -2.20 -2.86
C HIS A 145 -0.65 -3.37 -3.24
N PHE A 146 -1.17 -4.59 -3.13
CA PHE A 146 -0.51 -5.82 -3.56
C PHE A 146 -1.58 -6.93 -3.67
N PRO A 147 -1.51 -7.83 -4.67
CA PRO A 147 -2.50 -8.90 -4.80
C PRO A 147 -2.48 -9.82 -3.58
N ASP A 148 -3.65 -10.06 -2.98
CA ASP A 148 -3.81 -10.94 -1.82
C ASP A 148 -3.42 -12.38 -2.17
N LEU A 149 -3.58 -12.76 -3.44
CA LEU A 149 -3.14 -14.05 -4.01
C LEU A 149 -1.68 -14.38 -3.68
N LEU A 150 -0.83 -13.36 -3.56
CA LEU A 150 0.61 -13.52 -3.32
C LEU A 150 1.00 -13.42 -1.84
N LEU A 151 0.08 -13.04 -0.96
CA LEU A 151 0.35 -12.91 0.49
C LEU A 151 0.15 -14.22 1.26
N THR A 152 -0.47 -15.23 0.65
CA THR A 152 -0.73 -16.53 1.30
C THR A 152 0.29 -17.62 0.95
N HIS A 153 1.01 -18.12 1.96
CA HIS A 153 1.79 -19.35 1.85
C HIS A 153 0.88 -20.60 1.82
N ARG A 154 0.77 -21.23 0.65
CA ARG A 154 -0.02 -22.45 0.40
C ARG A 154 0.70 -23.70 0.92
N ALA A 155 0.79 -23.83 2.24
CA ALA A 155 1.54 -24.91 2.89
C ALA A 155 0.83 -26.28 2.90
N SER A 156 -0.47 -26.36 2.61
CA SER A 156 -1.22 -27.63 2.59
C SER A 156 -2.36 -27.64 1.58
N LEU A 157 -2.71 -28.82 1.08
CA LEU A 157 -3.80 -29.02 0.10
C LEU A 157 -5.14 -28.45 0.60
N LEU A 158 -5.45 -28.61 1.90
CA LEU A 158 -6.66 -28.07 2.51
C LEU A 158 -6.69 -26.54 2.50
N LYS A 159 -5.55 -25.89 2.75
CA LYS A 159 -5.42 -24.42 2.65
C LYS A 159 -5.56 -23.96 1.20
N SER A 160 -5.03 -24.72 0.24
CA SER A 160 -5.18 -24.44 -1.19
C SER A 160 -6.63 -24.56 -1.65
N LEU A 161 -7.36 -25.60 -1.23
CA LEU A 161 -8.77 -25.80 -1.57
C LEU A 161 -9.67 -24.72 -0.95
N TYR A 162 -9.43 -24.35 0.30
CA TYR A 162 -10.13 -23.25 0.97
C TYR A 162 -9.89 -21.89 0.27
N ARG A 163 -8.67 -21.66 -0.21
CA ARG A 163 -8.28 -20.37 -0.81
C ARG A 163 -8.72 -20.24 -2.26
N ALA A 164 -8.81 -21.34 -3.01
CA ALA A 164 -9.27 -21.36 -4.40
C ALA A 164 -10.57 -20.58 -4.68
N PRO A 165 -11.67 -20.72 -3.91
CA PRO A 165 -12.88 -19.93 -4.13
C PRO A 165 -12.70 -18.45 -3.82
N LEU A 166 -11.88 -18.11 -2.81
CA LEU A 166 -11.57 -16.71 -2.48
C LEU A 166 -10.72 -16.07 -3.56
N ASP A 167 -9.74 -16.80 -4.11
CA ASP A 167 -8.89 -16.35 -5.21
C ASP A 167 -9.70 -16.15 -6.50
N ALA A 168 -10.64 -17.06 -6.79
CA ALA A 168 -11.55 -16.90 -7.92
C ALA A 168 -12.47 -15.68 -7.75
N LEU A 169 -12.99 -15.47 -6.54
CA LEU A 169 -13.78 -14.28 -6.19
C LEU A 169 -12.93 -13.02 -6.33
N GLU A 170 -11.69 -13.00 -5.84
CA GLU A 170 -10.75 -11.88 -5.94
C GLU A 170 -10.45 -11.53 -7.40
N GLN A 171 -10.13 -12.51 -8.24
CA GLN A 171 -9.88 -12.28 -9.67
C GLN A 171 -11.11 -11.73 -10.40
N TRP A 172 -12.29 -12.30 -10.14
CA TRP A 172 -13.53 -11.82 -10.76
C TRP A 172 -13.91 -10.41 -10.28
N SER A 173 -13.82 -10.18 -8.98
CA SER A 173 -14.21 -8.92 -8.34
C SER A 173 -13.29 -7.76 -8.73
N THR A 174 -11.97 -8.00 -8.76
CA THR A 174 -10.98 -7.03 -9.23
C THR A 174 -11.27 -6.58 -10.66
N GLY A 175 -11.56 -7.54 -11.55
CA GLY A 175 -11.84 -7.27 -12.96
C GLY A 175 -13.21 -6.63 -13.22
N SER A 176 -14.03 -6.48 -12.18
CA SER A 176 -15.34 -5.82 -12.27
C SER A 176 -15.26 -4.31 -12.03
N SER A 177 -14.16 -3.79 -11.47
CA SER A 177 -13.97 -2.36 -11.21
C SER A 177 -13.96 -1.53 -12.50
N ASP A 178 -14.34 -0.25 -12.40
CA ASP A 178 -14.29 0.68 -13.54
C ASP A 178 -12.85 1.16 -13.83
N LEU A 179 -12.02 1.20 -12.80
CA LEU A 179 -10.59 1.49 -12.89
C LEU A 179 -9.83 0.80 -11.76
N ILE A 180 -8.69 0.22 -12.11
CA ILE A 180 -7.76 -0.41 -11.16
C ILE A 180 -6.55 0.50 -11.02
N LEU A 181 -6.19 0.82 -9.79
CA LEU A 181 -5.03 1.61 -9.43
C LEU A 181 -3.99 0.74 -8.72
N VAL A 182 -2.71 0.95 -9.02
CA VAL A 182 -1.58 0.28 -8.36
C VAL A 182 -0.51 1.27 -7.95
N ASN A 183 0.18 0.98 -6.84
CA ASN A 183 1.17 1.88 -6.24
C ASN A 183 2.47 2.08 -7.06
N SER A 184 2.76 1.18 -8.00
CA SER A 184 4.01 1.19 -8.75
C SER A 184 3.92 0.41 -10.06
N ARG A 185 4.87 0.68 -10.97
CA ARG A 185 5.05 -0.11 -12.20
C ARG A 185 5.43 -1.57 -11.90
N PHE A 186 6.13 -1.81 -10.79
CA PHE A 186 6.43 -3.17 -10.33
C PHE A 186 5.15 -3.92 -10.03
N THR A 187 4.27 -3.34 -9.21
CA THR A 187 2.97 -3.94 -8.87
C THR A 187 2.08 -4.09 -10.10
N ALA A 188 2.14 -3.17 -11.07
CA ALA A 188 1.44 -3.34 -12.35
C ALA A 188 1.90 -4.60 -13.11
N GLY A 189 3.20 -4.86 -13.15
CA GLY A 189 3.77 -6.08 -13.76
C GLY A 189 3.35 -7.34 -12.99
N VAL A 190 3.43 -7.30 -11.66
CA VAL A 190 2.97 -8.39 -10.79
C VAL A 190 1.47 -8.66 -10.99
N PHE A 191 0.66 -7.61 -11.10
CA PHE A 191 -0.77 -7.69 -11.37
C PHE A 191 -1.04 -8.42 -12.69
N ALA A 192 -0.35 -8.04 -13.77
CA ALA A 192 -0.51 -8.67 -15.07
C ALA A 192 -0.15 -10.16 -15.06
N ALA A 193 0.91 -10.54 -14.34
CA ALA A 193 1.32 -11.93 -14.17
C ALA A 193 0.38 -12.75 -13.25
N THR A 194 -0.28 -12.08 -12.30
CA THR A 194 -1.13 -12.73 -11.28
C THR A 194 -2.56 -12.90 -11.77
N PHE A 195 -3.09 -11.88 -12.45
CA PHE A 195 -4.46 -11.83 -12.95
C PHE A 195 -4.49 -12.01 -14.47
N GLU A 196 -3.93 -13.12 -14.97
CA GLU A 196 -3.80 -13.40 -16.40
C GLU A 196 -5.12 -13.26 -17.16
N ARG A 197 -6.25 -13.69 -16.57
CA ARG A 197 -7.58 -13.57 -17.20
C ARG A 197 -8.05 -12.11 -17.36
N ILE A 198 -7.66 -11.23 -16.45
CA ILE A 198 -7.98 -9.80 -16.51
C ILE A 198 -7.07 -9.13 -17.54
N ALA A 199 -5.77 -9.44 -17.49
CA ALA A 199 -4.78 -8.95 -18.46
C ALA A 199 -5.12 -9.38 -19.89
N ALA A 200 -5.56 -10.63 -20.09
CA ALA A 200 -5.98 -11.16 -21.40
C ALA A 200 -7.21 -10.43 -21.98
N ARG A 201 -8.01 -9.77 -21.14
CA ARG A 201 -9.11 -8.90 -21.58
C ARG A 201 -8.66 -7.48 -21.93
N GLY A 202 -7.36 -7.19 -21.87
CA GLY A 202 -6.79 -5.87 -22.14
C GLY A 202 -6.94 -4.88 -20.99
N VAL A 203 -7.37 -5.32 -19.81
CA VAL A 203 -7.51 -4.44 -18.64
C VAL A 203 -6.14 -4.24 -18.00
N ALA A 204 -5.61 -3.03 -18.10
CA ALA A 204 -4.34 -2.63 -17.50
C ALA A 204 -4.57 -1.69 -16.32
N PRO A 205 -3.95 -1.94 -15.15
CA PRO A 205 -4.04 -1.03 -14.02
C PRO A 205 -3.28 0.27 -14.30
N ALA A 206 -3.83 1.40 -13.87
CA ALA A 206 -3.14 2.68 -13.90
C ALA A 206 -2.23 2.81 -12.68
N VAL A 207 -1.03 3.36 -12.88
CA VAL A 207 -0.06 3.55 -11.79
C VAL A 207 -0.35 4.88 -11.10
N LEU A 208 -0.67 4.81 -9.81
CA LEU A 208 -0.77 5.96 -8.92
C LEU A 208 0.23 5.78 -7.79
N HIS A 209 1.34 6.52 -7.84
CA HIS A 209 2.33 6.46 -6.79
C HIS A 209 1.78 7.05 -5.47
N PRO A 210 2.08 6.43 -4.31
CA PRO A 210 1.75 7.03 -3.03
C PRO A 210 2.40 8.40 -2.94
N ALA A 211 1.61 9.41 -2.63
CA ALA A 211 2.13 10.72 -2.29
C ALA A 211 2.74 10.66 -0.88
N VAL A 212 3.85 11.37 -0.69
CA VAL A 212 4.45 11.60 0.62
C VAL A 212 4.50 13.10 0.81
N VAL A 213 4.02 13.58 1.95
CA VAL A 213 4.13 14.99 2.31
C VAL A 213 5.61 15.30 2.51
N VAL A 214 6.13 16.23 1.72
CA VAL A 214 7.51 16.71 1.89
C VAL A 214 7.46 17.85 2.91
N PRO A 215 8.18 17.75 4.05
CA PRO A 215 8.24 18.82 5.02
C PRO A 215 8.77 20.13 4.41
N PRO A 216 8.31 21.30 4.86
CA PRO A 216 8.88 22.58 4.44
C PRO A 216 10.37 22.66 4.78
N GLU A 217 11.13 23.42 3.97
CA GLU A 217 12.58 23.59 4.15
C GLU A 217 12.97 24.02 5.56
N ALA A 218 12.16 24.89 6.19
CA ALA A 218 12.40 25.33 7.56
C ALA A 218 12.40 24.18 8.58
N GLN A 219 11.49 23.22 8.46
CA GLN A 219 11.44 22.04 9.32
C GLN A 219 12.63 21.10 9.06
N LEU A 220 13.05 20.97 7.80
CA LEU A 220 14.23 20.18 7.45
C LEU A 220 15.50 20.79 8.05
N GLN A 221 15.63 22.12 8.01
CA GLN A 221 16.77 22.83 8.61
C GLN A 221 16.78 22.73 10.13
N GLU A 222 15.63 22.83 10.78
CA GLU A 222 15.49 22.64 12.23
C GLU A 222 15.90 21.22 12.64
N ALA A 223 15.38 20.19 11.97
CA ALA A 223 15.76 18.81 12.22
C ALA A 223 17.26 18.57 11.98
N ALA A 224 17.85 19.18 10.94
CA ALA A 224 19.28 19.11 10.67
C ALA A 224 20.15 19.80 11.73
N GLY A 225 19.61 20.77 12.47
CA GLY A 225 20.28 21.41 13.60
C GLY A 225 20.07 20.71 14.94
N ALA A 226 18.96 19.97 15.10
CA ALA A 226 18.54 19.40 16.38
C ALA A 226 18.81 17.90 16.54
N TRP A 227 19.08 17.16 15.46
CA TRP A 227 19.16 15.69 15.47
C TRP A 227 20.14 15.11 16.51
N GLU A 228 21.25 15.80 16.81
CA GLU A 228 22.22 15.33 17.82
C GLU A 228 21.67 15.34 19.25
N GLY A 229 20.73 16.25 19.55
CA GLY A 229 20.07 16.34 20.84
C GLY A 229 18.85 15.41 20.97
N GLU A 230 18.32 14.91 19.86
CA GLU A 230 17.13 14.06 19.81
C GLU A 230 17.45 12.56 19.74
N LEU A 231 18.62 12.20 19.24
CA LEU A 231 19.06 10.81 19.09
C LEU A 231 19.89 10.33 20.28
N GLU A 232 19.90 9.01 20.49
CA GLU A 232 20.77 8.38 21.48
C GLU A 232 22.25 8.56 21.12
N GLY A 233 23.11 8.76 22.13
CA GLY A 233 24.52 9.11 21.94
C GLY A 233 25.31 8.13 21.06
N GLU A 234 25.04 6.82 21.17
CA GLU A 234 25.68 5.81 20.33
C GLU A 234 25.36 5.99 18.83
N LEU A 235 24.14 6.42 18.51
CA LEU A 235 23.72 6.67 17.14
C LEU A 235 24.36 7.95 16.59
N VAL A 236 24.53 8.97 17.44
CA VAL A 236 25.24 10.21 17.11
C VAL A 236 26.71 9.92 16.79
N GLU A 237 27.38 9.12 17.62
CA GLU A 237 28.76 8.69 17.37
C GLU A 237 28.89 7.88 16.07
N LEU A 238 27.95 6.96 15.79
CA LEU A 238 27.92 6.20 14.56
C LEU A 238 27.81 7.09 13.31
N ILE A 239 26.90 8.06 13.34
CA ILE A 239 26.67 8.99 12.21
C ILE A 239 27.86 9.94 12.04
N ARG A 240 28.49 10.40 13.13
CA ARG A 240 29.71 11.21 13.07
C ARG A 240 30.92 10.42 12.59
N GLY A 241 30.97 9.12 12.87
CA GLY A 241 32.05 8.21 12.48
C GLY A 241 32.17 7.98 10.96
N GLY A 242 31.18 8.40 10.18
CA GLY A 242 31.19 8.35 8.72
C GLY A 242 29.82 8.08 8.11
N PRO A 243 29.77 7.75 6.81
CA PRO A 243 28.51 7.45 6.13
C PRO A 243 27.77 6.28 6.82
N ALA A 244 26.57 6.56 7.32
CA ALA A 244 25.71 5.57 7.96
C ALA A 244 24.65 5.04 6.99
N PHE A 245 24.37 3.73 7.06
CA PHE A 245 23.26 3.11 6.35
C PHE A 245 22.10 2.86 7.33
N LEU A 246 20.95 3.45 7.05
CA LEU A 246 19.74 3.31 7.86
C LEU A 246 18.66 2.54 7.10
N SER A 247 18.13 1.48 7.72
CA SER A 247 17.02 0.70 7.18
C SER A 247 15.86 0.65 8.18
N ILE A 248 14.83 1.44 7.92
CA ILE A 248 13.62 1.47 8.75
C ILE A 248 12.59 0.52 8.13
N ASN A 249 12.22 -0.52 8.86
CA ASN A 249 11.26 -1.52 8.40
C ASN A 249 10.41 -2.03 9.56
N ARG A 250 9.19 -2.48 9.26
CA ARG A 250 8.34 -3.16 10.25
C ARG A 250 9.02 -4.46 10.69
N CYS A 251 9.30 -4.58 11.99
CA CYS A 251 9.88 -5.79 12.55
C CYS A 251 8.81 -6.88 12.70
N ALA A 252 8.57 -7.64 11.62
CA ALA A 252 7.73 -8.83 11.67
C ALA A 252 8.59 -10.08 11.79
N ALA A 253 8.28 -10.97 12.73
CA ALA A 253 8.92 -12.28 12.88
C ALA A 253 8.70 -13.11 11.59
N GLY A 254 9.61 -13.00 10.62
CA GLY A 254 9.53 -13.69 9.33
C GLY A 254 10.02 -12.89 8.13
N ARG A 255 10.05 -11.54 8.18
CA ARG A 255 10.73 -10.74 7.15
C ARG A 255 12.22 -10.72 7.45
N ARG A 256 12.99 -11.37 6.58
CA ARG A 256 14.42 -11.65 6.69
C ARG A 256 15.25 -10.40 7.06
N ARG A 257 15.57 -10.23 8.35
CA ARG A 257 16.65 -9.35 8.82
C ARG A 257 17.99 -9.68 8.15
N ARG A 258 18.18 -10.94 7.72
CA ARG A 258 19.39 -11.41 7.05
C ARG A 258 19.65 -10.75 5.69
N SER A 259 18.63 -10.58 4.85
CA SER A 259 18.84 -10.19 3.44
C SER A 259 19.33 -8.75 3.25
N GLY A 260 18.90 -7.81 4.09
CA GLY A 260 19.37 -6.42 4.03
C GLY A 260 20.78 -6.26 4.60
N ALA A 261 21.08 -6.93 5.71
CA ALA A 261 22.41 -6.90 6.33
C ALA A 261 23.46 -7.64 5.47
N GLU A 262 23.09 -8.77 4.86
CA GLU A 262 23.96 -9.53 3.95
C GLU A 262 24.26 -8.73 2.66
N GLY A 263 23.27 -8.07 2.05
CA GLY A 263 23.48 -7.25 0.85
C GLY A 263 24.33 -6.00 1.10
N VAL A 264 24.21 -5.37 2.28
CA VAL A 264 25.07 -4.25 2.68
C VAL A 264 26.49 -4.73 2.99
N ALA A 265 26.64 -5.91 3.61
CA ALA A 265 27.94 -6.51 3.86
C ALA A 265 28.67 -6.90 2.56
N GLU A 266 27.96 -7.45 1.57
CA GLU A 266 28.51 -7.73 0.24
C GLU A 266 28.93 -6.45 -0.49
N ALA A 267 28.08 -5.42 -0.51
CA ALA A 267 28.43 -4.13 -1.12
C ALA A 267 29.62 -3.44 -0.42
N ALA A 268 29.75 -3.58 0.90
CA ALA A 268 30.89 -3.08 1.67
C ALA A 268 32.19 -3.88 1.42
N LEU A 269 32.09 -5.16 1.04
CA LEU A 269 33.22 -5.99 0.63
C LEU A 269 33.68 -5.66 -0.80
N GLU A 270 32.75 -5.35 -1.70
CA GLU A 270 33.03 -4.95 -3.08
C GLU A 270 33.54 -3.51 -3.21
N GLY A 271 33.17 -2.63 -2.27
CA GLY A 271 33.56 -1.21 -2.24
C GLY A 271 34.93 -0.91 -1.61
N ARG A 272 35.70 -1.92 -1.16
CA ARG A 272 37.08 -1.67 -0.72
C ARG A 272 37.98 -1.47 -1.94
N PRO A 273 38.74 -0.36 -2.05
CA PRO A 273 39.76 -0.25 -3.09
C PRO A 273 40.70 -1.44 -2.94
N ALA A 274 40.90 -2.18 -4.03
CA ALA A 274 41.83 -3.30 -4.06
C ALA A 274 43.22 -2.78 -3.69
N ASP A 275 43.68 -3.07 -2.47
CA ASP A 275 45.08 -2.91 -2.10
C ASP A 275 45.91 -3.69 -3.12
N ALA A 276 46.69 -2.94 -3.91
CA ALA A 276 47.47 -3.39 -5.06
C ALA A 276 48.68 -4.26 -4.68
N THR A 277 48.60 -5.03 -3.60
CA THR A 277 49.67 -5.90 -3.08
C THR A 277 49.28 -7.38 -2.98
N GLY A 278 48.03 -7.75 -3.30
CA GLY A 278 47.58 -9.15 -3.38
C GLY A 278 47.71 -9.82 -4.76
N ALA A 279 47.78 -9.04 -5.85
CA ALA A 279 47.68 -9.52 -7.23
C ALA A 279 48.91 -10.28 -7.77
N ARG A 280 49.96 -10.49 -6.96
CA ARG A 280 51.15 -11.27 -7.37
C ARG A 280 51.20 -12.71 -6.85
N LYS A 281 50.26 -13.17 -6.01
CA LYS A 281 50.28 -14.56 -5.48
C LYS A 281 49.26 -15.52 -6.10
N SER A 282 48.26 -15.04 -6.85
CA SER A 282 47.28 -15.92 -7.53
C SER A 282 47.68 -16.32 -8.95
N ALA A 283 48.56 -15.56 -9.63
CA ALA A 283 49.06 -15.91 -10.96
C ALA A 283 50.15 -17.01 -10.93
N ALA A 284 50.94 -17.10 -9.85
CA ALA A 284 52.02 -18.09 -9.73
C ALA A 284 51.53 -19.52 -9.37
N ARG A 285 50.29 -19.67 -8.85
CA ARG A 285 49.73 -21.00 -8.51
C ARG A 285 48.94 -21.67 -9.65
N ARG A 286 48.63 -20.94 -10.74
CA ARG A 286 47.93 -21.50 -11.92
C ARG A 286 48.86 -21.98 -13.03
N GLN A 287 50.16 -21.64 -13.01
CA GLN A 287 51.13 -22.15 -14.00
C GLN A 287 51.89 -23.42 -13.58
N LEU A 288 51.80 -23.86 -12.30
CA LEU A 288 52.50 -25.06 -11.82
C LEU A 288 51.63 -26.33 -11.76
N ARG A 289 50.37 -26.28 -12.19
CA ARG A 289 49.49 -27.48 -12.30
C ARG A 289 49.21 -27.92 -13.74
N GLY A 290 49.89 -27.34 -14.73
CA GLY A 290 49.75 -27.68 -16.16
C GLY A 290 50.95 -28.41 -16.78
N ARG A 291 51.98 -28.76 -16.00
CA ARG A 291 53.18 -29.50 -16.47
C ARG A 291 53.70 -30.47 -15.41
N ALA A 292 52.98 -31.57 -15.25
CA ALA A 292 53.40 -32.90 -14.77
C ALA A 292 52.12 -33.73 -15.01
N GLY A 293 52.11 -34.65 -15.97
CA GLY A 293 52.77 -35.94 -15.81
C GLY A 293 51.74 -36.86 -15.18
#